data_AF-A0A5R2N151-F1
#
_entry.id   AF-A0A5R2N151-F1
#
_cell.length_a   1.000
_cell.length_b   1.000
_cell.length_c   1.000
_cell.angle_alpha   90.00
_cell.angle_beta   90.00
_cell.angle_gamma   90.00
#
_symmetry.space_group_name_H-M   'P 1'
#
loop_
_entity.id
_entity.type
_entity.pdbx_description
1 polymer ?
#
loop_
_entity_poly.entity_id
_entity_poly.type
_entity_poly.pdbx_seq_one_letter_code
_entity_poly.pdbx_strand_id
1 'polypeptide(L)'
;RLKDSKEAEDQIAFADVVVLNKTDLVTPEELAKVEATIRAINPAARIHRTTRAGVALSEVLDRGAFDLSRALENDPHFLEAHDDHDHHDHDHDHHDHHHHDHDGHDHHHHAHPSDIHDVTVQSVSLRGGEMDPKKFFPWIEKIT
;
A
#
# COMPACT_ATOMS: atom_id res chain seq x y z
N ARG A 1 0.02 13.50 7.97
CA ARG A 1 -0.78 14.10 6.85
C ARG A 1 -0.60 13.20 5.64
N LEU A 2 -1.51 13.19 4.67
CA LEU A 2 -1.40 12.26 3.52
C LEU A 2 -0.03 12.33 2.80
N LYS A 3 0.54 13.54 2.71
CA LYS A 3 1.86 13.80 2.10
C LYS A 3 3.06 13.29 2.90
N ASP A 4 2.84 12.81 4.12
CA ASP A 4 3.89 12.33 5.01
C ASP A 4 4.05 10.80 4.92
N SER A 5 3.26 10.12 4.08
CA SER A 5 3.29 8.66 3.91
C SER A 5 3.24 8.32 2.42
N LYS A 6 4.37 7.87 1.87
CA LYS A 6 4.48 7.41 0.50
C LYS A 6 3.51 6.27 0.19
N GLU A 7 3.32 5.36 1.15
CA GLU A 7 2.36 4.25 1.06
C GLU A 7 0.91 4.75 0.87
N ALA A 8 0.49 5.79 1.60
CA ALA A 8 -0.84 6.34 1.44
C ALA A 8 -1.05 6.98 0.04
N GLU A 9 -0.01 7.57 -0.54
CA GLU A 9 -0.05 8.08 -1.92
C GLU A 9 -0.18 6.94 -2.93
N ASP A 10 0.61 5.87 -2.78
CA ASP A 10 0.55 4.68 -3.65
C ASP A 10 -0.82 4.01 -3.56
N GLN A 11 -1.36 3.80 -2.36
CA GLN A 11 -2.70 3.24 -2.16
C GLN A 11 -3.79 4.06 -2.85
N ILE A 12 -3.67 5.40 -2.85
CA ILE A 12 -4.62 6.28 -3.54
C ILE A 12 -4.42 6.23 -5.06
N ALA A 13 -3.18 6.16 -5.53
CA ALA A 13 -2.85 6.09 -6.95
C ALA A 13 -3.48 4.85 -7.63
N PHE A 14 -3.51 3.72 -6.94
CA PHE A 14 -4.09 2.47 -7.46
C PHE A 14 -5.58 2.28 -7.14
N ALA A 15 -6.16 3.10 -6.26
CA ALA A 15 -7.55 2.94 -5.85
C ALA A 15 -8.56 3.30 -6.95
N ASP A 16 -9.49 2.39 -7.23
CA ASP A 16 -10.68 2.68 -8.03
C ASP A 16 -11.70 3.56 -7.31
N VAL A 17 -11.84 3.31 -6.01
CA VAL A 17 -12.85 3.91 -5.15
C VAL A 17 -12.17 4.38 -3.88
N VAL A 18 -12.37 5.65 -3.54
CA VAL A 18 -11.86 6.25 -2.32
C VAL A 18 -13.04 6.63 -1.44
N VAL A 19 -13.16 5.98 -0.27
CA VAL A 19 -14.17 6.32 0.73
C VAL A 19 -13.57 7.38 1.66
N LEU A 20 -13.88 8.64 1.40
CA LEU A 20 -13.46 9.77 2.22
C LEU A 20 -14.42 9.91 3.41
N ASN A 21 -14.03 9.32 4.55
CA ASN A 21 -14.87 9.23 5.75
C ASN A 21 -14.59 10.37 6.76
N LYS A 22 -15.51 10.52 7.73
CA LYS A 22 -15.49 11.54 8.80
C LYS A 22 -15.61 12.97 8.26
N THR A 23 -16.35 13.16 7.17
CA THR A 23 -16.53 14.49 6.57
C THR A 23 -17.27 15.47 7.47
N ASP A 24 -17.95 14.96 8.50
CA ASP A 24 -18.63 15.73 9.55
C ASP A 24 -17.68 16.41 10.55
N LEU A 25 -16.41 15.97 10.63
CA LEU A 25 -15.44 16.51 11.58
C LEU A 25 -14.58 17.65 11.01
N VAL A 26 -14.80 18.02 9.75
CA VAL A 26 -13.99 19.02 9.03
C VAL A 26 -14.87 20.07 8.39
N THR A 27 -14.30 21.25 8.17
CA THR A 27 -14.98 22.31 7.42
C THR A 27 -15.07 21.97 5.93
N PRO A 28 -16.00 22.59 5.17
CA PRO A 28 -16.08 22.41 3.73
C PRO A 28 -14.79 22.77 2.99
N GLU A 29 -14.04 23.75 3.48
CA GLU A 29 -12.78 24.21 2.90
C GLU A 29 -11.65 23.19 3.10
N GLU A 30 -11.56 22.60 4.29
CA GLU A 30 -10.60 21.52 4.58
C GLU A 30 -10.92 20.26 3.78
N LEU A 31 -12.21 19.91 3.68
CA LEU A 31 -12.65 18.78 2.87
C LEU A 31 -12.26 18.98 1.39
N ALA A 32 -12.49 20.17 0.85
CA ALA A 32 -12.11 20.49 -0.53
C ALA A 32 -10.59 20.38 -0.76
N LYS A 33 -9.76 20.76 0.22
CA LYS A 33 -8.29 20.59 0.14
C LYS A 33 -7.88 19.12 0.11
N VAL A 34 -8.51 18.28 0.93
CA VAL A 34 -8.25 16.83 0.95
C VAL A 34 -8.64 16.21 -0.39
N GLU A 35 -9.82 16.55 -0.92
CA GLU A 35 -10.24 16.05 -2.23
C GLU A 35 -9.36 16.52 -3.37
N ALA A 36 -8.94 17.77 -3.37
CA ALA A 36 -7.99 18.27 -4.36
C ALA A 36 -6.67 17.49 -4.31
N THR A 37 -6.22 17.11 -3.12
CA THR A 37 -5.02 16.28 -2.95
C THR A 37 -5.23 14.88 -3.52
N ILE A 38 -6.35 14.22 -3.20
CA ILE A 38 -6.70 12.90 -3.73
C ILE A 38 -6.79 12.94 -5.27
N ARG A 39 -7.44 13.97 -5.82
CA ARG A 39 -7.60 14.14 -7.28
C ARG A 39 -6.29 14.44 -7.99
N ALA A 40 -5.34 15.12 -7.33
CA ALA A 40 -4.03 15.36 -7.89
C ALA A 40 -3.21 14.06 -8.01
N ILE A 41 -3.41 13.12 -7.09
CA ILE A 41 -2.75 11.80 -7.10
C ILE A 41 -3.47 10.87 -8.09
N ASN A 42 -4.79 10.77 -7.98
CA ASN A 42 -5.61 9.89 -8.81
C ASN A 42 -6.86 10.63 -9.34
N PRO A 43 -6.80 11.18 -10.56
CA PRO A 43 -7.94 11.85 -11.19
C PRO A 43 -9.11 10.89 -11.49
N ALA A 44 -8.83 9.60 -11.71
CA ALA A 44 -9.81 8.60 -12.13
C ALA A 44 -10.61 7.99 -10.96
N ALA A 45 -10.09 8.06 -9.74
CA ALA A 45 -10.76 7.50 -8.56
C ALA A 45 -12.17 8.08 -8.34
N ARG A 46 -13.12 7.21 -7.99
CA ARG A 46 -14.46 7.61 -7.55
C ARG A 46 -14.42 7.90 -6.05
N ILE A 47 -14.66 9.16 -5.67
CA ILE A 47 -14.62 9.60 -4.26
C ILE A 47 -16.02 9.57 -3.67
N HIS A 48 -16.20 8.87 -2.55
CA HIS A 48 -17.43 8.85 -1.75
C HIS A 48 -17.19 9.59 -0.43
N ARG A 49 -17.82 10.75 -0.26
CA ARG A 49 -17.89 11.48 1.01
C ARG A 49 -18.81 10.73 1.96
N THR A 50 -18.33 10.41 3.15
CA THR A 50 -19.10 9.63 4.12
C THR A 50 -18.92 10.11 5.56
N THR A 51 -19.94 9.83 6.36
CA THR A 51 -19.89 9.89 7.83
C THR A 51 -20.17 8.50 8.36
N ARG A 52 -19.32 8.01 9.27
CA ARG A 52 -19.37 6.62 9.80
C ARG A 52 -19.38 5.56 8.70
N ALA A 53 -18.64 5.79 7.61
CA ALA A 53 -18.55 4.89 6.45
C ALA A 53 -19.92 4.54 5.82
N GLY A 54 -20.89 5.45 5.92
CA GLY A 54 -22.20 5.28 5.27
C GLY A 54 -22.11 5.37 3.76
N VAL A 55 -21.77 4.25 3.11
CA VAL A 55 -21.76 4.07 1.65
C VAL A 55 -22.44 2.73 1.34
N ALA A 56 -23.17 2.65 0.22
CA ALA A 56 -23.78 1.39 -0.18
C ALA A 56 -22.68 0.39 -0.55
N LEU A 57 -22.76 -0.83 -0.02
CA LEU A 57 -21.75 -1.87 -0.24
C LEU A 57 -21.52 -2.15 -1.74
N SER A 58 -22.56 -2.07 -2.57
CA SER A 58 -22.47 -2.22 -4.03
C SER A 58 -21.68 -1.12 -4.74
N GLU A 59 -21.40 0.00 -4.06
CA GLU A 59 -20.54 1.07 -4.59
C GLU A 59 -19.06 0.82 -4.29
N VAL A 60 -18.74 -0.09 -3.38
CA VAL A 60 -17.38 -0.42 -2.94
C VAL A 60 -16.98 -1.84 -3.37
N LEU A 61 -17.87 -2.81 -3.20
CA LEU A 61 -17.68 -4.23 -3.50
C LEU A 61 -18.26 -4.60 -4.87
N ASP A 62 -17.75 -5.68 -5.46
CA ASP A 62 -18.21 -6.26 -6.74
C ASP A 62 -18.27 -5.26 -7.90
N ARG A 63 -17.39 -4.25 -7.88
CA ARG A 63 -17.34 -3.21 -8.91
C ARG A 63 -16.71 -3.67 -10.23
N GLY A 64 -16.13 -4.88 -10.26
CA GLY A 64 -15.31 -5.35 -11.38
C GLY A 64 -14.15 -4.39 -11.70
N ALA A 65 -13.76 -3.56 -10.72
CA ALA A 65 -12.91 -2.40 -10.94
C ALA A 65 -11.42 -2.77 -11.01
N PHE A 66 -11.08 -3.98 -10.57
CA PHE A 66 -9.79 -4.58 -10.87
C PHE A 66 -9.75 -4.99 -12.36
N ASP A 67 -9.38 -4.03 -13.20
CA ASP A 67 -8.98 -4.26 -14.57
C ASP A 67 -7.47 -4.48 -14.58
N LEU A 68 -7.06 -5.74 -14.73
CA LEU A 68 -5.66 -6.14 -14.81
C LEU A 68 -4.93 -5.44 -15.95
N SER A 69 -5.61 -5.15 -17.07
CA SER A 69 -5.01 -4.43 -18.18
C SER A 69 -4.67 -2.99 -17.79
N ARG A 70 -5.57 -2.30 -17.08
CA ARG A 70 -5.31 -0.95 -16.56
C ARG A 70 -4.23 -0.96 -15.46
N ALA A 71 -4.20 -2.00 -14.62
CA ALA A 71 -3.16 -2.16 -13.61
C ALA A 71 -1.77 -2.32 -14.27
N LEU A 72 -1.67 -3.15 -15.31
CA LEU A 72 -0.43 -3.37 -16.08
C LEU A 72 -0.03 -2.19 -16.96
N GLU A 73 -0.98 -1.38 -17.45
CA GLU A 73 -0.67 -0.14 -18.16
C GLU A 73 -0.05 0.91 -17.22
N ASN A 74 -0.50 0.97 -15.97
CA ASN A 74 0.04 1.88 -14.96
C ASN A 74 1.34 1.35 -14.34
N ASP A 75 1.44 0.03 -14.15
CA ASP A 75 2.63 -0.67 -13.65
C ASP A 75 2.80 -2.03 -14.35
N PRO A 76 3.69 -2.12 -15.36
CA PRO A 76 3.93 -3.35 -16.11
C PRO A 76 4.47 -4.51 -15.26
N HIS A 77 5.09 -4.22 -14.12
CA HIS A 77 5.68 -5.22 -13.21
C HIS A 77 4.71 -5.67 -12.11
N PHE A 78 3.47 -5.20 -12.12
CA PHE A 78 2.44 -5.48 -11.10
C PHE A 78 2.22 -6.98 -10.79
N LEU A 79 2.48 -7.87 -11.77
CA LEU A 79 2.32 -9.33 -11.63
C LEU A 79 3.61 -10.08 -11.34
N GLU A 80 4.76 -9.41 -11.38
CA GLU A 80 6.02 -10.04 -10.99
C GLU A 80 5.98 -10.17 -9.47
N ALA A 81 5.71 -11.40 -9.01
CA ALA A 81 5.85 -11.76 -7.62
C ALA A 81 7.25 -11.31 -7.18
N HIS A 82 7.32 -10.55 -6.09
CA HIS A 82 8.57 -10.32 -5.38
C HIS A 82 9.02 -11.67 -4.83
N ASP A 83 9.63 -12.47 -5.69
CA ASP A 83 10.21 -13.78 -5.40
C ASP A 83 11.59 -13.55 -4.78
N ASP A 84 11.66 -12.72 -3.74
CA ASP A 84 12.83 -12.61 -2.88
C ASP A 84 12.77 -13.73 -1.84
N HIS A 85 12.72 -14.97 -2.34
CA HIS A 85 13.22 -16.11 -1.60
C HIS A 85 14.75 -16.02 -1.61
N ASP A 86 15.30 -15.18 -0.74
CA ASP A 86 16.72 -15.16 -0.39
C ASP A 86 17.06 -16.52 0.25
N HIS A 87 17.41 -17.48 -0.60
CA HIS A 87 18.15 -18.66 -0.21
C HIS A 87 19.57 -18.20 0.15
N HIS A 88 19.78 -17.82 1.41
CA HIS A 88 21.12 -17.72 1.97
C HIS A 88 21.74 -19.13 2.04
N ASP A 89 22.39 -19.55 0.95
CA ASP A 89 23.35 -20.63 0.96
C ASP A 89 24.54 -20.20 1.83
N HIS A 90 24.57 -20.73 3.06
CA HIS A 90 25.76 -20.76 3.87
C HIS A 90 26.68 -21.86 3.31
N ASP A 91 27.60 -21.49 2.42
CA ASP A 91 28.75 -22.33 2.11
C ASP A 91 30.06 -21.67 2.56
N HIS A 92 30.82 -22.46 3.29
CA HIS A 92 32.08 -22.12 3.94
C HIS A 92 33.28 -22.25 2.98
N ASP A 93 34.31 -21.45 3.29
CA ASP A 93 35.75 -21.66 3.01
C ASP A 93 36.30 -21.51 1.57
N HIS A 94 37.14 -20.48 1.35
CA HIS A 94 38.62 -20.60 1.30
C HIS A 94 39.34 -19.37 0.69
N HIS A 95 40.33 -18.87 1.44
CA HIS A 95 41.66 -18.30 1.11
C HIS A 95 41.97 -17.37 -0.10
N ASP A 96 42.69 -16.30 0.29
CA ASP A 96 43.93 -15.72 -0.27
C ASP A 96 43.93 -14.70 -1.44
N HIS A 97 44.42 -13.50 -1.06
CA HIS A 97 45.28 -12.52 -1.73
C HIS A 97 45.00 -12.07 -3.19
N HIS A 98 44.86 -10.75 -3.43
CA HIS A 98 45.90 -9.89 -4.04
C HIS A 98 45.44 -8.43 -4.23
N HIS A 99 46.34 -7.50 -3.91
CA HIS A 99 46.27 -6.06 -4.19
C HIS A 99 46.22 -5.75 -5.68
N HIS A 100 45.41 -4.78 -6.10
CA HIS A 100 45.76 -3.81 -7.15
C HIS A 100 45.01 -2.49 -6.95
N ASP A 101 45.76 -1.41 -6.75
CA ASP A 101 45.33 -0.03 -6.98
C ASP A 101 45.06 0.18 -8.48
N HIS A 102 43.95 0.84 -8.82
CA HIS A 102 43.87 1.87 -9.87
C HIS A 102 42.49 2.55 -9.94
N ASP A 103 42.52 3.86 -9.74
CA ASP A 103 41.78 4.95 -10.39
C ASP A 103 40.33 4.74 -10.89
N GLY A 104 39.43 5.47 -10.23
CA GLY A 104 38.55 6.43 -10.89
C GLY A 104 37.46 5.90 -11.81
N HIS A 105 36.35 5.46 -11.23
CA HIS A 105 35.05 5.46 -11.91
C HIS A 105 33.92 5.84 -10.95
N ASP A 106 33.57 7.13 -10.98
CA ASP A 106 32.26 7.64 -10.59
C ASP A 106 31.20 7.01 -11.49
N HIS A 107 30.56 5.94 -11.01
CA HIS A 107 29.34 5.45 -11.60
C HIS A 107 28.28 5.32 -10.52
N HIS A 108 27.40 6.33 -10.55
CA HIS A 108 25.96 6.24 -10.39
C HIS A 108 25.46 5.41 -9.22
N HIS A 109 24.93 6.16 -8.24
CA HIS A 109 23.75 5.83 -7.45
C HIS A 109 22.97 4.61 -7.99
N HIS A 110 23.35 3.43 -7.52
CA HIS A 110 22.40 2.35 -7.36
C HIS A 110 21.52 2.77 -6.19
N ALA A 111 20.50 3.57 -6.52
CA ALA A 111 19.33 3.68 -5.69
C ALA A 111 18.87 2.24 -5.46
N HIS A 112 19.06 1.80 -4.23
CA HIS A 112 18.53 0.55 -3.71
C HIS A 112 17.07 0.39 -4.19
N PRO A 113 16.64 -0.82 -4.57
CA PRO A 113 15.22 -1.07 -4.75
C PRO A 113 14.56 -0.63 -3.45
N SER A 114 13.73 0.41 -3.51
CA SER A 114 13.01 0.87 -2.33
C SER A 114 12.17 -0.30 -1.88
N ASP A 115 12.44 -0.82 -0.68
CA ASP A 115 11.70 -1.89 -0.04
C ASP A 115 10.20 -1.68 -0.28
N ILE A 116 9.69 -2.44 -1.24
CA ILE A 116 8.31 -2.41 -1.66
C ILE A 116 7.62 -3.18 -0.53
N HIS A 117 6.97 -2.42 0.34
CA HIS A 117 6.49 -2.79 1.68
C HIS A 117 7.53 -2.54 2.79
N ASP A 118 7.16 -1.66 3.72
CA ASP A 118 7.68 -1.74 5.07
C ASP A 118 7.38 -3.16 5.56
N VAL A 119 8.44 -3.97 5.73
CA VAL A 119 8.40 -5.39 6.11
C VAL A 119 7.66 -5.63 7.44
N THR A 120 7.25 -4.55 8.12
CA THR A 120 6.43 -4.58 9.34
C THR A 120 4.92 -4.59 9.09
N VAL A 121 4.43 -4.22 7.91
CA VAL A 121 2.99 -4.14 7.62
C VAL A 121 2.51 -5.45 7.02
N GLN A 122 1.75 -6.22 7.81
CA GLN A 122 1.15 -7.49 7.39
C GLN A 122 -0.38 -7.37 7.36
N SER A 123 -1.01 -7.93 6.32
CA SER A 123 -2.46 -8.07 6.27
C SER A 123 -2.88 -9.46 6.73
N VAL A 124 -3.92 -9.54 7.56
CA VAL A 124 -4.52 -10.80 7.98
C VAL A 124 -6.01 -10.78 7.64
N SER A 125 -6.49 -11.82 6.95
CA SER A 125 -7.92 -12.04 6.71
C SER A 125 -8.37 -13.26 7.51
N LEU A 126 -9.42 -13.08 8.30
CA LEU A 126 -10.03 -14.13 9.10
C LEU A 126 -11.44 -14.40 8.58
N ARG A 127 -11.79 -15.68 8.41
CA ARG A 127 -13.14 -16.13 8.06
C ARG A 127 -13.63 -17.09 9.13
N GLY A 128 -14.87 -16.92 9.59
CA GLY A 128 -15.50 -17.73 10.62
C GLY A 128 -17.00 -17.87 10.40
N GLY A 129 -17.63 -18.76 11.18
CA GLY A 129 -19.09 -18.94 11.21
C GLY A 129 -19.79 -17.88 12.05
N GLU A 130 -20.94 -18.21 12.63
CA GLU A 130 -21.66 -17.29 13.53
C GLU A 130 -20.76 -16.81 14.68
N MET A 131 -20.72 -15.49 14.83
CA MET A 131 -19.84 -14.80 15.78
C MET A 131 -20.64 -14.38 17.02
N ASP A 132 -20.18 -14.78 18.21
CA ASP A 132 -20.73 -14.32 19.49
C ASP A 132 -20.17 -12.92 19.84
N PRO A 133 -20.98 -11.85 19.79
CA PRO A 133 -20.50 -10.49 20.03
C PRO A 133 -19.93 -10.31 21.44
N LYS A 134 -20.46 -11.05 22.44
CA LYS A 134 -20.02 -10.93 23.84
C LYS A 134 -18.60 -11.45 24.06
N LYS A 135 -18.11 -12.31 23.16
CA LYS A 135 -16.74 -12.83 23.17
C LYS A 135 -15.84 -12.08 22.21
N PHE A 136 -16.36 -11.69 21.06
CA PHE A 136 -15.59 -11.01 20.02
C PHE A 136 -15.14 -9.60 20.41
N PHE A 137 -16.03 -8.76 20.96
CA PHE A 137 -15.69 -7.38 21.31
C PHE A 137 -14.58 -7.29 22.38
N PRO A 138 -14.64 -8.04 23.49
CA PRO A 138 -13.54 -8.04 24.45
C PRO A 138 -12.22 -8.59 23.88
N TRP A 139 -12.28 -9.51 22.91
CA TRP A 139 -11.10 -10.07 22.26
C TRP A 139 -10.43 -9.06 21.32
N ILE A 140 -11.20 -8.37 20.48
CA ILE A 140 -10.65 -7.39 19.55
C ILE A 140 -10.10 -6.16 20.30
N GLU A 141 -10.78 -5.69 21.35
CA GLU A 141 -10.31 -4.59 22.23
C GLU A 141 -9.02 -4.92 22.97
N LYS A 142 -8.68 -6.20 23.13
CA LYS A 142 -7.40 -6.62 23.72
C LYS A 142 -6.26 -6.62 22.69
N ILE A 143 -6.59 -6.76 21.41
CA ILE A 143 -5.62 -6.87 20.31
C ILE A 143 -5.29 -5.49 19.74
N THR A 144 -6.24 -4.56 19.74
CA THR A 144 -6.08 -3.16 19.31
C THR A 144 -5.84 -2.22 20.47
#